data_AF-A0A3D2FWW4-F1
#
_entry.id   AF-A0A3D2FWW4-F1
#
_cell.length_a   1.000
_cell.length_b   1.000
_cell.length_c   1.000
_cell.angle_alpha   90.00
_cell.angle_beta   90.00
_cell.angle_gamma   90.00
#
_symmetry.space_group_name_H-M   'P 1'
#
loop_
_entity.id
_entity.type
_entity.pdbx_description
1 polymer ?
#
loop_
_entity_poly.entity_id
_entity_poly.type
_entity_poly.pdbx_seq_one_letter_code
_entity_poly.pdbx_strand_id
1 'polypeptide(L)'
;MEGRLLARARAKQETLRAENRAEEDRRRREIAAKIPEIGRIDTALCANLSEMVRIAMRQSARTAQELEKESLALQEKRSALLVQNGYPKDYLDPIYSCPRCRDTGWTDGKICECVQKLYRAEQTRELAPLLKQGDETFENFRLDYYSPVAPASGVSPRAQMERVLRLCRAYAESFGAQSPNLLFTGEPGLGKTFL
;
A
#
# COMPACT_ATOMS: atom_id res chain seq x y z
N MET A 1 -15.50 -7.17 5.94
CA MET A 1 -14.61 -6.01 6.19
C MET A 1 -15.42 -4.94 6.88
N GLU A 2 -14.93 -4.40 8.00
CA GLU A 2 -15.53 -3.26 8.69
C GLU A 2 -15.56 -2.01 7.79
N GLY A 3 -16.75 -1.42 7.64
CA GLY A 3 -16.96 -0.31 6.70
C GLY A 3 -16.11 0.93 7.00
N ARG A 4 -15.92 1.27 8.28
CA ARG A 4 -15.13 2.45 8.69
C ARG A 4 -13.65 2.34 8.31
N LEU A 5 -13.03 1.18 8.56
CA LEU A 5 -11.63 0.94 8.20
C LEU A 5 -11.45 0.87 6.68
N LEU A 6 -12.44 0.31 5.97
CA LEU A 6 -12.45 0.31 4.52
C LEU A 6 -12.55 1.74 3.95
N ALA A 7 -13.36 2.62 4.56
CA ALA A 7 -13.43 4.02 4.16
C ALA A 7 -12.09 4.74 4.34
N ARG A 8 -11.37 4.51 5.46
CA ARG A 8 -10.02 5.06 5.68
C ARG A 8 -9.01 4.54 4.66
N ALA A 9 -9.04 3.24 4.36
CA ALA A 9 -8.19 2.63 3.33
C ALA A 9 -8.44 3.25 1.94
N ARG A 10 -9.71 3.49 1.59
CA ARG A 10 -10.09 4.18 0.34
C ARG A 10 -9.66 5.63 0.32
N ALA A 11 -9.78 6.35 1.43
CA ALA A 11 -9.31 7.74 1.52
C ALA A 11 -7.80 7.82 1.25
N LYS A 12 -6.99 6.92 1.84
CA LYS A 12 -5.56 6.83 1.54
C LYS A 12 -5.27 6.52 0.07
N GLN A 13 -6.04 5.62 -0.53
CA GLN A 13 -5.90 5.32 -1.96
C GLN A 13 -6.18 6.56 -2.82
N GLU A 14 -7.18 7.36 -2.45
CA GLU A 14 -7.49 8.60 -3.18
C GLU A 14 -6.40 9.66 -3.00
N THR A 15 -5.78 9.76 -1.81
CA THR A 15 -4.60 10.60 -1.60
C THR A 15 -3.46 10.22 -2.54
N LEU A 16 -3.11 8.93 -2.63
CA LEU A 16 -2.07 8.44 -3.55
C LEU A 16 -2.40 8.76 -5.01
N ARG A 17 -3.65 8.61 -5.42
CA ARG A 17 -4.09 8.99 -6.78
C ARG A 17 -3.96 10.49 -7.02
N ALA A 18 -4.29 11.32 -6.03
CA ALA A 18 -4.16 12.77 -6.15
C ALA A 18 -2.68 13.18 -6.28
N GLU A 19 -1.78 12.55 -5.54
CA GLU A 19 -0.33 12.75 -5.64
C GLU A 19 0.19 12.36 -7.03
N ASN A 20 -0.22 11.20 -7.55
CA ASN A 20 0.13 10.76 -8.90
C ASN A 20 -0.36 11.74 -9.98
N ARG A 21 -1.61 12.21 -9.89
CA ARG A 21 -2.14 13.22 -10.82
C ARG A 21 -1.35 14.53 -10.77
N ALA A 22 -1.03 15.00 -9.56
CA ALA A 22 -0.23 16.22 -9.39
C ALA A 22 1.18 16.07 -10.00
N GLU A 23 1.79 14.89 -9.85
CA GLU A 23 3.08 14.59 -10.46
C GLU A 23 3.00 14.50 -11.99
N GLU A 24 1.98 13.85 -12.54
CA GLU A 24 1.74 13.82 -13.99
C GLU A 24 1.59 15.24 -14.56
N ASP A 25 0.78 16.08 -13.91
CA ASP A 25 0.57 17.48 -14.32
C ASP A 25 1.86 18.30 -14.23
N ARG A 26 2.73 18.00 -13.24
CA ARG A 26 4.05 18.61 -13.13
C ARG A 26 4.93 18.22 -14.31
N ARG A 27 5.03 16.92 -14.62
CA ARG A 27 5.83 16.40 -15.75
C ARG A 27 5.34 16.95 -17.08
N ARG A 28 4.03 16.99 -17.30
CA ARG A 28 3.41 17.57 -18.51
C ARG A 28 3.77 19.04 -18.67
N ARG A 29 3.65 19.85 -17.60
CA ARG A 29 4.03 21.27 -17.63
C ARG A 29 5.52 21.46 -17.91
N GLU A 30 6.36 20.64 -17.31
CA GLU A 30 7.81 20.68 -17.55
C GLU A 30 8.14 20.40 -19.03
N ILE A 31 7.60 19.31 -19.59
CA ILE A 31 7.86 18.95 -20.99
C ILE A 31 7.26 19.97 -21.95
N ALA A 32 6.07 20.50 -21.67
CA ALA A 32 5.47 21.56 -22.49
C ALA A 32 6.36 22.81 -22.55
N ALA A 33 7.03 23.16 -21.45
CA ALA A 33 7.94 24.31 -21.39
C ALA A 33 9.28 24.03 -22.08
N LYS A 34 9.86 22.83 -21.89
CA LYS A 34 11.21 22.49 -22.39
C LYS A 34 11.22 21.96 -23.82
N ILE A 35 10.18 21.23 -24.23
CA ILE A 35 10.07 20.56 -25.52
C ILE A 35 8.69 20.86 -26.15
N PRO A 36 8.43 22.10 -26.60
CA PRO A 36 7.12 22.47 -27.14
C PRO A 36 6.67 21.63 -28.35
N GLU A 37 7.61 21.02 -29.08
CA GLU A 37 7.32 20.12 -30.20
C GLU A 37 6.50 18.90 -29.77
N ILE A 38 6.70 18.38 -28.55
CA ILE A 38 5.89 17.28 -28.02
C ILE A 38 4.41 17.65 -27.93
N GLY A 39 4.08 18.91 -27.61
CA GLY A 39 2.68 19.37 -27.61
C GLY A 39 2.03 19.34 -29.00
N ARG A 40 2.80 19.59 -30.06
CA ARG A 40 2.32 19.47 -31.45
C ARG A 40 2.08 18.01 -31.82
N ILE A 41 2.98 17.12 -31.41
CA ILE A 41 2.85 15.68 -31.61
C ILE A 41 1.63 15.13 -30.88
N ASP A 42 1.42 15.49 -29.61
CA ASP A 42 0.26 15.08 -28.83
C ASP A 42 -1.05 15.55 -29.48
N THR A 43 -1.08 16.78 -30.02
CA THR A 43 -2.23 17.30 -30.76
C THR A 43 -2.53 16.49 -32.03
N ALA A 44 -1.48 16.15 -32.79
CA ALA A 44 -1.62 15.32 -33.99
C ALA A 44 -2.09 13.90 -33.66
N LEU A 45 -1.56 13.29 -32.60
CA LEU A 45 -2.01 11.97 -32.11
C LEU A 45 -3.49 11.97 -31.72
N CYS A 46 -3.97 13.02 -31.05
CA CYS A 46 -5.40 13.17 -30.72
C CYS A 46 -6.29 13.30 -31.97
N ALA A 47 -5.82 14.03 -32.99
CA ALA A 47 -6.51 14.15 -34.27
C ALA A 47 -6.59 12.80 -34.99
N ASN A 48 -5.48 12.06 -35.04
CA ASN A 48 -5.43 10.73 -35.67
C ASN A 48 -6.37 9.74 -34.97
N LEU A 49 -6.40 9.73 -33.63
CA LEU A 49 -7.33 8.89 -32.88
C LEU A 49 -8.79 9.21 -33.22
N SER A 50 -9.13 10.50 -33.31
CA SER A 50 -10.47 10.95 -33.68
C SER A 50 -10.86 10.50 -35.09
N GLU A 51 -9.92 10.54 -36.03
CA GLU A 51 -10.15 10.09 -37.41
C GLU A 51 -10.23 8.56 -37.52
N MET A 52 -9.40 7.82 -36.79
CA MET A 52 -9.48 6.36 -36.71
C MET A 52 -10.86 5.90 -36.23
N VAL A 53 -11.44 6.55 -35.21
CA VAL A 53 -12.81 6.26 -34.75
C VAL A 53 -13.84 6.45 -35.87
N ARG A 54 -13.73 7.56 -36.64
CA ARG A 54 -14.65 7.80 -37.77
C ARG A 54 -14.50 6.77 -38.87
N ILE A 55 -13.28 6.36 -39.18
CA ILE A 55 -13.00 5.35 -40.21
C ILE A 55 -13.51 3.98 -39.80
N ALA A 56 -13.35 3.60 -38.53
CA ALA A 56 -13.89 2.35 -37.98
C ALA A 56 -15.42 2.28 -38.14
N MET A 57 -16.12 3.41 -37.98
CA MET A 57 -17.56 3.49 -38.21
C MET A 57 -17.96 3.38 -39.70
N ARG A 58 -17.07 3.77 -40.62
CA ARG A 58 -17.31 3.78 -42.08
C ARG A 58 -16.78 2.55 -42.81
N GLN A 59 -16.18 1.58 -42.11
CA GLN A 59 -15.62 0.33 -42.65
C GLN A 59 -14.57 0.50 -43.77
N SER A 60 -13.76 1.56 -43.75
CA SER A 60 -12.67 1.76 -44.73
C SER A 60 -11.32 1.28 -44.19
N ALA A 61 -10.89 0.07 -44.55
CA ALA A 61 -9.67 -0.56 -44.00
C ALA A 61 -8.36 0.08 -44.48
N ARG A 62 -8.31 0.60 -45.73
CA ARG A 62 -7.07 1.12 -46.33
C ARG A 62 -6.61 2.43 -45.68
N THR A 63 -7.54 3.34 -45.38
CA THR A 63 -7.25 4.59 -44.66
C THR A 63 -6.91 4.37 -43.18
N ALA A 64 -7.42 3.30 -42.56
CA ALA A 64 -7.08 2.98 -41.17
C ALA A 64 -5.59 2.61 -41.01
N GLN A 65 -5.05 1.82 -41.95
CA GLN A 65 -3.64 1.40 -41.91
C GLN A 65 -2.65 2.55 -42.10
N GLU A 66 -2.99 3.53 -42.94
CA GLU A 66 -2.13 4.71 -43.18
C GLU A 66 -2.05 5.60 -41.92
N LEU A 67 -3.20 5.85 -41.27
CA LEU A 67 -3.26 6.60 -40.01
C LEU A 67 -2.59 5.87 -38.84
N GLU A 68 -2.67 4.54 -38.81
CA GLU A 68 -1.96 3.74 -37.81
C GLU A 68 -0.44 3.91 -37.95
N LYS A 69 0.09 3.83 -39.18
CA LYS A 69 1.52 4.07 -39.44
C LYS A 69 1.95 5.49 -39.05
N GLU A 70 1.15 6.49 -39.38
CA GLU A 70 1.42 7.88 -39.00
C GLU A 70 1.44 8.04 -37.48
N SER A 71 0.46 7.45 -36.78
CA SER A 71 0.37 7.50 -35.33
C SER A 71 1.57 6.82 -34.66
N LEU A 72 2.03 5.68 -35.19
CA LEU A 72 3.22 4.99 -34.69
C LEU A 72 4.48 5.85 -34.87
N ALA A 73 4.67 6.45 -36.05
CA ALA A 73 5.81 7.33 -36.31
C ALA A 73 5.81 8.57 -35.38
N LEU A 74 4.64 9.13 -35.07
CA LEU A 74 4.49 10.22 -34.11
C LEU A 74 4.85 9.77 -32.67
N GLN A 75 4.45 8.56 -32.25
CA GLN A 75 4.81 8.01 -30.94
C GLN A 75 6.32 7.75 -30.81
N GLU A 76 6.95 7.24 -31.88
CA GLU A 76 8.40 7.06 -31.94
C GLU A 76 9.14 8.40 -31.87
N LYS A 77 8.68 9.40 -32.63
CA LYS A 77 9.24 10.75 -32.60
C LYS A 77 9.12 11.39 -31.22
N ARG A 78 7.97 11.26 -30.56
CA ARG A 78 7.76 11.72 -29.17
C ARG A 78 8.77 11.08 -28.21
N SER A 79 8.93 9.76 -28.31
CA SER A 79 9.88 9.01 -27.47
C SER A 79 11.32 9.43 -27.72
N ALA A 80 11.70 9.63 -29.00
CA ALA A 80 13.03 10.09 -29.38
C ALA A 80 13.32 11.50 -28.85
N LEU A 81 12.35 12.43 -28.94
CA LEU A 81 12.49 13.78 -28.42
C LEU A 81 12.68 13.79 -26.89
N LEU A 82 11.94 12.95 -26.16
CA LEU A 82 12.15 12.80 -24.71
C LEU A 82 13.58 12.36 -24.40
N VAL A 83 14.04 11.27 -25.04
CA VAL A 83 15.38 10.72 -24.81
C VAL A 83 16.49 11.69 -25.19
N GLN A 84 16.36 12.37 -26.33
CA GLN A 84 17.33 13.38 -26.79
C GLN A 84 17.46 14.56 -25.82
N ASN A 85 16.41 14.88 -25.07
CA ASN A 85 16.40 15.93 -24.06
C ASN A 85 16.69 15.40 -22.64
N GLY A 86 17.14 14.15 -22.51
CA GLY A 86 17.55 13.56 -21.23
C GLY A 86 16.42 12.97 -20.39
N TYR A 87 15.23 12.77 -20.96
CA TYR A 87 14.08 12.17 -20.27
C TYR A 87 13.89 10.69 -20.66
N PRO A 88 13.40 9.85 -19.73
CA PRO A 88 12.92 8.52 -20.06
C PRO A 88 11.81 8.56 -21.12
N LYS A 89 11.73 7.53 -21.97
CA LYS A 89 10.68 7.41 -23.01
C LYS A 89 9.26 7.37 -22.43
N ASP A 90 9.12 6.87 -21.21
CA ASP A 90 7.89 6.69 -20.44
C ASP A 90 7.64 7.85 -19.44
N TYR A 91 8.40 8.95 -19.55
CA TYR A 91 8.32 10.05 -18.58
C TYR A 91 6.91 10.66 -18.45
N LEU A 92 6.17 10.67 -19.56
CA LEU A 92 4.81 11.21 -19.67
C LEU A 92 3.72 10.13 -19.57
N ASP A 93 4.08 8.88 -19.26
CA ASP A 93 3.12 7.80 -19.08
C ASP A 93 2.37 7.95 -17.75
N PRO A 94 1.12 7.43 -17.65
CA PRO A 94 0.35 7.48 -16.41
C PRO A 94 1.08 6.82 -15.23
N ILE A 95 0.99 7.45 -14.06
CA ILE A 95 1.62 6.99 -12.82
C ILE A 95 0.56 6.26 -12.00
N TYR A 96 0.81 4.97 -11.75
CA TYR A 96 -0.04 4.14 -10.90
C TYR A 96 0.71 3.67 -9.67
N SER A 97 0.09 3.83 -8.50
CA SER A 97 0.60 3.28 -7.24
C SER A 97 0.46 1.75 -7.20
N CYS A 98 -0.58 1.22 -7.85
CA CYS A 98 -0.81 -0.20 -7.99
C CYS A 98 -0.84 -0.61 -9.47
N PRO A 99 0.18 -1.34 -9.96
CA PRO A 99 0.23 -1.76 -11.36
C PRO A 99 -0.87 -2.79 -11.72
N ARG A 100 -1.39 -3.54 -10.73
CA ARG A 100 -2.42 -4.57 -10.96
C ARG A 100 -3.79 -3.99 -11.26
N CYS A 101 -4.25 -3.05 -10.44
CA CYS A 101 -5.57 -2.43 -10.63
C CYS A 101 -5.51 -1.08 -11.33
N ARG A 102 -4.31 -0.57 -11.64
CA ARG A 102 -4.09 0.81 -12.14
C ARG A 102 -4.82 1.83 -11.26
N ASP A 103 -4.62 1.65 -9.97
CA ASP A 103 -5.28 2.35 -8.88
C ASP A 103 -6.80 2.28 -8.82
N THR A 104 -7.53 1.58 -9.68
CA THR A 104 -9.01 1.46 -9.61
C THR A 104 -9.51 0.85 -8.30
N GLY A 105 -8.67 0.06 -7.62
CA GLY A 105 -9.01 -0.65 -6.39
C GLY A 105 -9.74 -1.97 -6.61
N TRP A 106 -9.91 -2.39 -7.87
CA TRP A 106 -10.60 -3.63 -8.23
C TRP A 106 -9.79 -4.46 -9.23
N THR A 107 -9.85 -5.77 -9.09
CA THR A 107 -9.29 -6.76 -10.03
C THR A 107 -10.26 -7.93 -10.08
N ASP A 108 -10.70 -8.34 -11.27
CA ASP A 108 -11.61 -9.49 -11.50
C ASP A 108 -12.88 -9.45 -10.63
N GLY A 109 -13.52 -8.28 -10.54
CA GLY A 109 -14.73 -8.08 -9.74
C GLY A 109 -14.53 -8.12 -8.22
N LYS A 110 -13.27 -8.24 -7.76
CA LYS A 110 -12.90 -8.29 -6.34
C LYS A 110 -12.07 -7.08 -5.94
N ILE A 111 -12.11 -6.74 -4.65
CA ILE A 111 -11.28 -5.67 -4.09
C ILE A 111 -9.81 -6.05 -4.24
N CYS A 112 -9.04 -5.17 -4.87
CA CYS A 112 -7.63 -5.41 -5.16
C CYS A 112 -6.81 -5.54 -3.88
N GLU A 113 -5.76 -6.36 -3.93
CA GLU A 113 -4.81 -6.57 -2.83
C GLU A 113 -4.20 -5.27 -2.30
N CYS A 114 -4.03 -4.23 -3.12
CA CYS A 114 -3.52 -2.94 -2.64
C CYS A 114 -4.46 -2.29 -1.61
N VAL A 115 -5.78 -2.34 -1.84
CA VAL A 115 -6.79 -1.83 -0.91
C VAL A 115 -6.85 -2.72 0.33
N GLN A 116 -6.72 -4.04 0.15
CA GLN A 116 -6.68 -4.98 1.28
C GLN A 116 -5.47 -4.73 2.19
N LYS A 117 -4.30 -4.44 1.61
CA LYS A 117 -3.09 -4.05 2.37
C LYS A 117 -3.32 -2.77 3.16
N LEU A 118 -3.92 -1.75 2.54
CA LEU A 118 -4.27 -0.51 3.24
C LEU A 118 -5.29 -0.76 4.37
N TYR A 119 -6.26 -1.65 4.14
CA TYR A 119 -7.23 -2.06 5.14
C TYR A 119 -6.59 -2.76 6.34
N ARG A 120 -5.70 -3.74 6.10
CA ARG A 120 -4.94 -4.43 7.17
C ARG A 120 -4.08 -3.43 7.95
N ALA A 121 -3.44 -2.48 7.27
CA ALA A 121 -2.67 -1.43 7.93
C ALA A 121 -3.54 -0.53 8.83
N GLU A 122 -4.78 -0.22 8.41
CA GLU A 122 -5.73 0.52 9.24
C GLU A 122 -6.24 -0.31 10.43
N GLN A 123 -6.43 -1.63 10.27
CA GLN A 123 -6.71 -2.53 11.40
C GLN A 123 -5.57 -2.51 12.42
N THR A 124 -4.32 -2.70 11.97
CA THR A 124 -3.16 -2.64 12.86
C THR A 124 -3.04 -1.28 13.55
N ARG A 125 -3.29 -0.19 12.83
CA ARG A 125 -3.25 1.17 13.39
C ARG A 125 -4.33 1.42 14.44
N GLU A 126 -5.50 0.82 14.29
CA GLU A 126 -6.56 0.92 15.29
C GLU A 126 -6.22 0.14 16.57
N LEU A 127 -5.54 -0.99 16.43
CA LEU A 127 -5.06 -1.78 17.56
C LEU A 127 -3.82 -1.17 18.22
N ALA A 128 -3.01 -0.40 17.48
CA ALA A 128 -1.76 0.15 17.98
C ALA A 128 -1.91 0.99 19.27
N PRO A 129 -2.90 1.88 19.46
CA PRO A 129 -3.15 2.54 20.73
C PRO A 129 -3.43 1.60 21.91
N LEU A 130 -4.04 0.44 21.68
CA LEU A 130 -4.25 -0.58 22.73
C LEU A 130 -2.96 -1.30 23.10
N LEU A 131 -1.98 -1.30 22.19
CA LEU A 131 -0.64 -1.87 22.36
C LEU A 131 0.40 -0.80 22.78
N LYS A 132 0.00 0.47 22.94
CA LYS A 132 0.87 1.62 23.25
C LYS A 132 0.96 1.88 24.75
N GLN A 133 1.44 0.91 25.50
CA GLN A 133 2.29 1.23 26.64
C GLN A 133 3.68 0.68 26.26
N GLY A 134 4.38 1.40 25.38
CA GLY A 134 5.54 0.92 24.60
C GLY A 134 6.78 0.45 25.38
N ASP A 135 6.72 0.38 26.70
CA ASP A 135 7.74 -0.23 27.55
C ASP A 135 7.40 -1.70 27.93
N GLU A 136 6.29 -2.25 27.46
CA GLU A 136 5.87 -3.64 27.73
C GLU A 136 6.55 -4.64 26.81
N THR A 137 7.84 -4.82 27.06
CA THR A 137 8.65 -5.85 26.41
C THR A 137 9.00 -6.92 27.42
N PHE A 138 9.32 -8.13 26.95
CA PHE A 138 9.84 -9.17 27.84
C PHE A 138 11.14 -8.74 28.52
N GLU A 139 11.93 -7.88 27.86
CA GLU A 139 13.17 -7.31 28.37
C GLU A 139 12.93 -6.32 29.53
N ASN A 140 11.81 -5.59 29.49
CA ASN A 140 11.42 -4.63 30.52
C ASN A 140 10.55 -5.27 31.63
N PHE A 141 10.22 -6.56 31.51
CA PHE A 141 9.44 -7.27 32.53
C PHE A 141 10.28 -7.48 33.81
N ARG A 142 9.94 -6.75 34.86
CA ARG A 142 10.70 -6.68 36.11
C ARG A 142 10.25 -7.72 37.14
N LEU A 143 11.04 -8.79 37.27
CA LEU A 143 10.79 -9.88 38.23
C LEU A 143 11.08 -9.49 39.70
N ASP A 144 11.88 -8.44 39.91
CA ASP A 144 12.24 -7.91 41.22
C ASP A 144 11.04 -7.33 41.99
N TYR A 145 9.97 -6.94 41.28
CA TYR A 145 8.68 -6.57 41.86
C TYR A 145 7.95 -7.70 42.59
N TYR A 146 8.31 -8.95 42.32
CA TYR A 146 7.68 -10.10 42.96
C TYR A 146 8.56 -10.62 44.10
N SER A 147 7.91 -10.96 45.22
CA SER A 147 8.60 -11.51 46.39
C SER A 147 9.27 -12.85 46.05
N PRO A 148 10.54 -13.07 46.43
CA PRO A 148 11.19 -14.38 46.33
C PRO A 148 10.76 -15.32 47.45
N VAL A 149 10.06 -14.83 48.47
CA VAL A 149 9.63 -15.61 49.64
C VAL A 149 8.41 -16.45 49.27
N ALA A 150 8.52 -17.75 49.52
CA ALA A 150 7.43 -18.71 49.39
C ALA A 150 6.36 -18.46 50.47
N PRO A 151 5.09 -18.21 50.10
CA PRO A 151 3.99 -18.22 51.06
C PRO A 151 3.74 -19.65 51.59
N ALA A 152 2.94 -19.78 52.65
CA ALA A 152 2.57 -21.09 53.20
C ALA A 152 1.88 -22.03 52.18
N SER A 153 1.35 -21.47 51.08
CA SER A 153 0.71 -22.18 49.97
C SER A 153 1.69 -22.71 48.91
N GLY A 154 3.00 -22.49 49.05
CA GLY A 154 4.03 -23.09 48.19
C GLY A 154 4.89 -22.09 47.42
N VAL A 155 4.89 -22.16 46.08
CA VAL A 155 5.87 -21.47 45.22
C VAL A 155 5.86 -19.95 45.41
N SER A 156 7.05 -19.33 45.43
CA SER A 156 7.14 -17.87 45.55
C SER A 156 6.54 -17.14 44.34
N PRO A 157 5.93 -15.96 44.53
CA PRO A 157 5.40 -15.15 43.43
C PRO A 157 6.41 -14.91 42.32
N ARG A 158 7.68 -14.68 42.67
CA ARG A 158 8.77 -14.51 41.68
C ARG A 158 8.98 -15.76 40.83
N ALA A 159 9.10 -16.93 41.46
CA ALA A 159 9.30 -18.19 40.75
C ALA A 159 8.07 -18.56 39.87
N GLN A 160 6.86 -18.17 40.30
CA GLN A 160 5.66 -18.33 39.48
C GLN A 160 5.71 -17.42 38.24
N MET A 161 6.03 -16.14 38.41
CA MET A 161 6.11 -15.20 37.28
C MET A 161 7.27 -15.49 36.34
N GLU A 162 8.38 -16.04 36.81
CA GLU A 162 9.45 -16.56 35.94
C GLU A 162 8.93 -17.65 35.00
N ARG A 163 8.06 -18.54 35.47
CA ARG A 163 7.45 -19.59 34.64
C ARG A 163 6.48 -18.98 33.62
N VAL A 164 5.65 -18.02 34.04
CA VAL A 164 4.70 -17.33 33.15
C VAL A 164 5.47 -16.58 32.06
N LEU A 165 6.50 -15.80 32.42
CA LEU A 165 7.33 -15.07 31.46
C LEU A 165 7.98 -16.01 30.43
N ARG A 166 8.54 -17.14 30.87
CA ARG A 166 9.11 -18.15 29.96
C ARG A 166 8.05 -18.74 29.02
N LEU A 167 6.85 -19.02 29.53
CA LEU A 167 5.74 -19.54 28.72
C LEU A 167 5.31 -18.52 27.66
N CYS A 168 5.14 -17.26 28.03
CA CYS A 168 4.77 -16.18 27.12
C CYS A 168 5.83 -15.98 26.03
N ARG A 169 7.11 -16.01 26.40
CA ARG A 169 8.22 -15.89 25.44
C ARG A 169 8.25 -17.04 24.45
N ALA A 170 8.16 -18.29 24.94
CA ALA A 170 8.11 -19.46 24.09
C ALA A 170 6.87 -19.46 23.17
N TYR A 171 5.73 -18.99 23.68
CA TYR A 171 4.51 -18.82 22.89
C TYR A 171 4.71 -17.79 21.77
N ALA A 172 5.29 -16.63 22.07
CA ALA A 172 5.56 -15.59 21.08
C ALA A 172 6.55 -16.05 20.00
N GLU A 173 7.61 -16.78 20.40
CA GLU A 173 8.61 -17.34 19.49
C GLU A 173 8.03 -18.42 18.55
N SER A 174 6.97 -19.12 18.97
CA SER A 174 6.34 -20.21 18.20
C SER A 174 4.93 -19.89 17.69
N PHE A 175 4.54 -18.61 17.73
CA PHE A 175 3.19 -18.19 17.38
C PHE A 175 2.86 -18.44 15.89
N GLY A 176 1.72 -19.07 15.62
CA GLY A 176 1.25 -19.39 14.29
C GLY A 176 -0.26 -19.61 14.22
N ALA A 177 -0.77 -19.97 13.04
CA ALA A 177 -2.20 -20.07 12.77
C ALA A 177 -2.94 -21.13 13.63
N GLN A 178 -2.23 -22.08 14.23
CA GLN A 178 -2.78 -23.15 15.07
C GLN A 178 -2.39 -23.00 16.56
N SER A 179 -1.82 -21.85 16.97
CA SER A 179 -1.43 -21.64 18.36
C SER A 179 -2.66 -21.57 19.28
N PRO A 180 -2.62 -22.20 20.46
CA PRO A 180 -3.72 -22.16 21.43
C PRO A 180 -3.82 -20.79 22.12
N ASN A 181 -4.99 -20.44 22.65
CA ASN A 181 -5.14 -19.18 23.39
C ASN A 181 -4.46 -19.24 24.77
N LEU A 182 -3.88 -18.13 25.21
CA LEU A 182 -3.42 -17.95 26.59
C LEU A 182 -4.52 -17.30 27.44
N LEU A 183 -4.75 -17.83 28.64
CA LEU A 183 -5.67 -17.28 29.63
C LEU A 183 -4.89 -16.85 30.87
N PHE A 184 -4.96 -15.56 31.20
CA PHE A 184 -4.37 -15.02 32.42
C PHE A 184 -5.44 -14.83 33.49
N THR A 185 -5.24 -15.43 34.66
CA THR A 185 -6.11 -15.28 35.83
C THR A 185 -5.31 -14.74 37.01
N GLY A 186 -5.96 -13.91 37.84
CA GLY A 186 -5.34 -13.35 39.04
C GLY A 186 -5.81 -11.93 39.35
N GLU A 187 -5.51 -11.46 40.56
CA GLU A 187 -5.90 -10.13 41.06
C GLU A 187 -5.32 -8.98 40.21
N PRO A 188 -5.95 -7.79 40.22
CA PRO A 188 -5.40 -6.60 39.56
C PRO A 188 -3.96 -6.27 39.99
N GLY A 189 -3.18 -5.65 39.11
CA GLY A 189 -1.81 -5.21 39.43
C GLY A 189 -0.72 -6.29 39.35
N LEU A 190 -1.05 -7.54 39.00
CA LEU A 190 -0.08 -8.65 38.94
C LEU A 190 0.69 -8.77 37.60
N GLY A 191 0.62 -7.77 36.72
CA GLY A 191 1.36 -7.77 35.43
C GLY A 191 0.70 -8.52 34.28
N LYS A 192 -0.57 -8.95 34.41
CA LYS A 192 -1.32 -9.66 33.35
C LYS A 192 -1.52 -8.86 32.06
N THR A 193 -1.60 -7.53 32.16
CA THR A 193 -1.75 -6.63 31.00
C THR A 193 -0.40 -6.28 30.38
N PHE A 194 0.69 -6.46 31.13
CA PHE A 194 2.05 -6.17 30.68
C PHE A 194 2.62 -7.32 29.82
N LEU A 195 2.23 -8.57 30.13
CA LEU A 195 2.63 -9.79 29.42
C LEU A 195 1.73 -10.07 28.22
#